data_AF-A0A966HSD1-F1
#
_entry.id   AF-A0A966HSD1-F1
#
_cell.length_a   1.000
_cell.length_b   1.000
_cell.length_c   1.000
_cell.angle_alpha   90.00
_cell.angle_beta   90.00
_cell.angle_gamma   90.00
#
_symmetry.space_group_name_H-M   'P 1'
#
loop_
_entity.id
_entity.type
_entity.pdbx_description
1 polymer ?
#
loop_
_entity_poly.entity_id
_entity_poly.type
_entity_poly.pdbx_seq_one_letter_code
_entity_poly.pdbx_strand_id
1 'polypeptide(L)' 'MRESMAAKKKRAGAIYRVLSKSYPDVKCELDFENPLQLLIATVLSAQCTDKRVNTVTPALFKRYKKVEDFAGANLSELQR' A
#
# COMPACT_ATOMS: atom_id res chain seq x y z
N MET A 1 -31.34 -6.30 -15.83
CA MET A 1 -31.84 -5.71 -14.56
C MET A 1 -30.69 -5.68 -13.55
N ARG A 2 -30.51 -4.61 -12.76
CA ARG A 2 -29.49 -4.59 -11.69
C ARG A 2 -29.99 -5.39 -10.47
N GLU A 3 -29.10 -6.17 -9.85
CA GLU A 3 -29.34 -6.89 -8.59
C GLU A 3 -29.76 -5.94 -7.43
N SER A 4 -30.71 -6.40 -6.60
CA SER A 4 -31.20 -5.67 -5.42
C SER A 4 -30.15 -5.59 -4.31
N MET A 5 -30.23 -4.58 -3.43
CA MET A 5 -29.24 -4.38 -2.36
C MET A 5 -29.11 -5.59 -1.42
N ALA A 6 -30.21 -6.28 -1.13
CA ALA A 6 -30.19 -7.51 -0.33
C ALA A 6 -29.42 -8.64 -1.05
N ALA A 7 -29.64 -8.83 -2.35
CA ALA A 7 -28.89 -9.79 -3.16
C ALA A 7 -27.40 -9.42 -3.23
N LYS A 8 -27.06 -8.13 -3.40
CA LYS A 8 -25.67 -7.63 -3.37
C LYS A 8 -24.96 -8.02 -2.08
N LYS A 9 -25.57 -7.71 -0.92
CA LYS A 9 -25.00 -8.03 0.40
C LYS A 9 -24.81 -9.53 0.61
N LYS A 10 -25.81 -10.35 0.22
CA LYS A 10 -25.71 -11.82 0.29
C LYS A 10 -24.55 -12.37 -0.56
N ARG A 11 -24.38 -11.85 -1.78
CA ARG A 11 -23.30 -12.22 -2.71
C ARG A 11 -21.93 -11.77 -2.20
N ALA A 12 -21.79 -10.52 -1.75
CA ALA A 12 -20.55 -9.99 -1.18
C ALA A 12 -20.10 -10.79 0.06
N GLY A 13 -21.03 -11.11 0.97
CA GLY A 13 -20.72 -11.95 2.13
C GLY A 13 -20.32 -13.39 1.78
N ALA A 14 -20.83 -13.95 0.67
CA ALA A 14 -20.38 -15.25 0.18
C ALA A 14 -18.95 -15.18 -0.39
N ILE A 15 -18.64 -14.16 -1.18
CA ILE A 15 -17.30 -13.91 -1.73
C ILE A 15 -16.28 -13.72 -0.59
N TYR A 16 -16.60 -12.87 0.39
CA TYR A 16 -15.74 -12.63 1.56
C TYR A 16 -15.41 -13.93 2.31
N ARG A 17 -16.41 -14.78 2.59
CA ARG A 17 -16.19 -16.09 3.24
C ARG A 17 -15.29 -17.04 2.46
N VAL A 18 -15.25 -16.95 1.13
CA VAL A 18 -14.33 -17.74 0.30
C VAL A 18 -12.93 -17.14 0.36
N LEU A 19 -12.80 -15.81 0.20
CA LEU A 19 -11.52 -15.11 0.24
C LEU A 19 -10.81 -15.30 1.60
N SER A 20 -11.49 -15.07 2.72
CA SER A 20 -10.91 -15.24 4.06
C SER A 20 -10.52 -16.68 4.41
N LYS A 21 -11.07 -17.68 3.70
CA LYS A 21 -10.65 -19.08 3.83
C LYS A 21 -9.49 -19.45 2.90
N SER A 22 -9.45 -18.84 1.71
CA SER A 22 -8.40 -19.10 0.71
C SER A 22 -7.10 -18.36 1.04
N TYR A 23 -7.21 -17.21 1.72
CA TYR A 23 -6.12 -16.34 2.11
C TYR A 23 -6.28 -15.97 3.59
N PRO A 24 -5.89 -16.86 4.53
CA PRO A 24 -6.05 -16.63 5.97
C PRO A 24 -5.11 -15.54 6.51
N ASP A 25 -3.89 -15.45 5.98
CA ASP A 25 -2.80 -14.62 6.51
C ASP A 25 -2.55 -13.33 5.70
N VAL A 26 -3.61 -12.70 5.18
CA VAL A 26 -3.51 -11.46 4.40
C VAL A 26 -3.02 -10.31 5.28
N LYS A 27 -1.93 -9.68 4.87
CA LYS A 27 -1.33 -8.48 5.45
C LYS A 27 -0.99 -7.48 4.34
N CYS A 28 -0.58 -6.26 4.72
CA CYS A 28 0.01 -5.33 3.77
C CYS A 28 1.34 -5.92 3.23
N GLU A 29 1.57 -5.84 1.92
CA GLU A 29 2.80 -6.31 1.27
C GLU A 29 3.90 -5.23 1.20
N LEU A 30 3.56 -3.96 1.44
CA LEU A 30 4.55 -2.88 1.55
C LEU A 30 5.34 -2.98 2.86
N ASP A 31 6.66 -2.83 2.77
CA ASP A 31 7.55 -2.85 3.94
C ASP A 31 7.62 -1.44 4.57
N PHE A 32 7.18 -1.30 5.82
CA PHE A 32 7.20 -0.06 6.59
C PHE A 32 7.26 -0.31 8.11
N GLU A 33 7.81 0.65 8.85
CA GLU A 33 7.94 0.65 10.31
C GLU A 33 6.99 1.66 10.99
N ASN A 34 6.46 2.63 10.24
CA ASN A 34 5.63 3.72 10.79
C ASN A 34 4.66 4.30 9.75
N PRO A 35 3.65 5.12 10.17
CA PRO A 35 2.63 5.66 9.26
C PRO A 35 3.15 6.56 8.14
N LEU A 36 4.27 7.29 8.34
CA LEU A 36 4.87 8.12 7.29
C LEU A 36 5.47 7.24 6.19
N GLN A 37 6.20 6.19 6.57
CA GLN A 37 6.75 5.23 5.62
C GLN A 37 5.64 4.54 4.82
N LEU A 38 4.54 4.12 5.47
CA LEU A 38 3.38 3.54 4.78
C LEU A 38 2.73 4.53 3.79
N LEU A 39 2.56 5.80 4.18
CA LEU A 39 2.01 6.83 3.30
C LEU A 39 2.87 7.01 2.04
N ILE A 40 4.19 7.15 2.21
CA ILE A 40 5.12 7.34 1.09
C ILE A 40 5.18 6.09 0.22
N ALA A 41 5.25 4.89 0.81
CA ALA A 41 5.20 3.62 0.07
C ALA A 41 3.90 3.45 -0.73
N THR A 42 2.76 3.87 -0.18
CA THR A 42 1.45 3.83 -0.86
C THR A 42 1.37 4.81 -2.04
N VAL A 43 2.02 5.98 -1.93
CA VAL A 43 2.14 6.92 -3.07
C VAL A 43 3.05 6.33 -4.16
N LEU A 44 4.14 5.67 -3.77
CA LEU A 44 5.08 5.02 -4.70
C LEU A 44 4.54 3.73 -5.34
N SER A 45 3.57 3.04 -4.72
CA SER A 45 2.95 1.84 -5.31
C SER A 45 1.93 2.15 -6.41
N ALA A 46 1.52 3.42 -6.57
CA ALA A 46 0.66 3.85 -7.67
C ALA A 46 1.30 3.53 -9.03
N GLN A 47 0.64 2.66 -9.82
CA GLN A 47 1.14 2.15 -11.10
C GLN A 47 2.49 1.40 -11.00
N CYS A 48 2.82 0.88 -9.82
CA CYS A 48 4.04 0.12 -9.55
C CYS A 48 3.68 -1.23 -8.89
N THR A 49 4.70 -2.04 -8.56
CA THR A 49 4.51 -3.28 -7.78
C THR A 49 5.11 -3.10 -6.40
N ASP A 50 4.47 -3.64 -5.36
CA ASP A 50 4.95 -3.55 -3.98
C ASP A 50 6.37 -4.12 -3.85
N LYS A 51 6.68 -5.21 -4.58
CA LYS A 51 8.05 -5.73 -4.72
C LYS A 51 9.06 -4.68 -5.21
N ARG A 52 8.72 -3.85 -6.20
CA ARG A 52 9.61 -2.77 -6.67
C ARG A 52 9.71 -1.66 -5.62
N VAL A 53 8.61 -1.27 -4.98
CA VAL A 53 8.61 -0.27 -3.90
C VAL A 53 9.53 -0.70 -2.77
N ASN A 54 9.39 -1.93 -2.28
CA ASN A 54 10.21 -2.48 -1.20
C ASN A 54 11.71 -2.62 -1.57
N THR A 55 12.08 -2.65 -2.87
CA THR A 55 13.49 -2.58 -3.27
C THR A 55 14.10 -1.18 -3.18
N VAL A 56 13.29 -0.11 -3.21
CA VAL A 56 13.78 1.29 -3.22
C VAL A 56 13.56 2.01 -1.89
N THR A 57 12.50 1.67 -1.16
CA THR A 57 12.16 2.31 0.12
C THR A 57 13.23 2.19 1.22
N PRO A 58 14.04 1.11 1.36
CA PRO A 58 15.05 1.03 2.43
C PRO A 58 16.14 2.12 2.30
N ALA A 59 16.56 2.45 1.07
CA ALA A 59 17.51 3.53 0.83
C ALA A 59 16.86 4.90 1.05
N LEU A 60 15.62 5.07 0.58
CA LEU A 60 14.83 6.29 0.72
C LEU A 60 14.60 6.64 2.21
N PHE A 61 14.11 5.69 3.01
CA PHE A 61 13.78 5.86 4.42
C PHE A 61 15.01 5.98 5.32
N LYS A 62 16.16 5.41 4.91
CA LYS A 62 17.44 5.62 5.61
C LYS A 62 17.90 7.07 5.53
N ARG A 63 17.61 7.75 4.42
CA ARG A 63 17.93 9.16 4.21
C ARG A 63 16.86 10.07 4.81
N TYR A 64 15.63 9.96 4.32
CA TYR A 64 14.51 10.79 4.72
C TYR A 64 13.72 10.05 5.81
N LYS A 65 13.89 10.49 7.06
CA LYS A 65 13.39 9.79 8.26
C LYS A 65 12.12 10.42 8.81
N LYS A 66 11.96 11.74 8.63
CA LYS A 66 10.83 12.54 9.12
C LYS A 66 10.18 13.33 7.99
N VAL A 67 9.01 13.90 8.26
CA VAL A 67 8.22 14.68 7.30
C VAL A 67 9.02 15.87 6.77
N GLU A 68 9.80 16.50 7.64
CA GLU A 68 10.63 17.67 7.31
C GLU A 68 11.75 17.31 6.32
N ASP A 69 12.32 16.11 6.42
CA ASP A 69 13.36 15.63 5.49
C ASP A 69 12.80 15.47 4.07
N PHE A 70 11.57 14.96 3.94
CA PHE A 70 10.87 14.84 2.66
C PHE A 70 10.44 16.21 2.12
N ALA A 71 9.90 17.09 2.97
CA ALA A 71 9.44 18.42 2.58
C ALA A 71 10.60 19.34 2.14
N GLY A 72 11.79 19.17 2.74
CA GLY A 72 13.02 19.87 2.37
C GLY A 72 13.89 19.14 1.34
N ALA A 73 13.44 18.02 0.76
CA ALA A 73 14.24 17.21 -0.15
C ALA A 73 14.60 17.97 -1.45
N ASN A 74 15.86 17.89 -1.87
CA ASN A 74 16.25 18.37 -3.19
C ASN A 74 15.60 17.49 -4.28
N LEU A 75 14.70 18.08 -5.08
CA LEU A 75 13.92 17.35 -6.08
C LEU A 75 14.80 16.62 -7.12
N SER A 76 15.88 17.27 -7.59
CA SER A 76 16.80 16.71 -8.57
C SER A 76 17.65 15.56 -8.01
N GLU A 77 17.74 15.44 -6.69
CA GLU A 77 18.42 14.35 -6.00
C GLU A 77 17.45 13.21 -5.67
N LEU A 78 16.20 13.52 -5.30
CA LEU A 78 15.13 12.56 -5.04
C LEU A 78 14.69 11.78 -6.30
N GLN A 79 14.88 12.36 -7.49
CA GLN A 79 14.51 11.77 -8.78
C GLN A 79 15.58 10.86 -9.42
N ARG A 80 16.73 10.65 -8.75
CA ARG A 80 17.85 9.84 -9.24
C ARG A 80 17.85 8.43 -8.67
#